data_AF-A0A2N1PAU7-F1
#
_entry.id   AF-A0A2N1PAU7-F1
#
_cell.length_a   1.000
_cell.length_b   1.000
_cell.length_c   1.000
_cell.angle_alpha   90.00
_cell.angle_beta   90.00
_cell.angle_gamma   90.00
#
_symmetry.space_group_name_H-M   'P 1'
#
loop_
_entity.id
_entity.type
_entity.pdbx_description
1 polymer ?
#
loop_
_entity_poly.entity_id
_entity_poly.type
_entity_poly.pdbx_seq_one_letter_code
_entity_poly.pdbx_strand_id
1 'polypeptide(L)'
;MTNIIYHDWIVEISCDPDHREETQVCWEAAGPDVHLMAEVNRALETLAPLEQDIIHLYYYSGRSLMQIAREFHKPLKRIEAIHHQALLKLKQKLTPFVHDRFDVPFEIVRNCPVCDSLYKDQIDRLIAKKKEGETWREIIRILKSRYNIFIKTPQILIGHQKYH
;
A
#
# COMPACT_ATOMS: atom_id res chain seq x y z
N MET A 1 2.79 -28.25 3.93
CA MET A 1 4.19 -27.79 4.07
C MET A 1 4.47 -26.91 2.86
N THR A 2 4.29 -25.61 3.02
CA THR A 2 4.37 -24.65 1.91
C THR A 2 5.79 -24.09 1.88
N ASN A 3 6.52 -24.38 0.82
CA ASN A 3 7.92 -24.02 0.64
C ASN A 3 7.97 -22.53 0.25
N ILE A 4 8.55 -21.67 1.09
CA ILE A 4 8.72 -20.25 0.78
C ILE A 4 9.94 -20.12 -0.13
N ILE A 5 9.69 -19.82 -1.41
CA ILE A 5 10.76 -19.50 -2.36
C ILE A 5 11.14 -18.04 -2.12
N TYR A 6 12.31 -17.79 -1.53
CA TYR A 6 12.90 -16.46 -1.49
C TYR A 6 13.32 -16.08 -2.91
N HIS A 7 12.68 -15.06 -3.49
CA HIS A 7 13.21 -14.38 -4.66
C HIS A 7 14.06 -13.21 -4.18
N ASP A 8 15.35 -13.20 -4.53
CA ASP A 8 16.26 -12.08 -4.36
C ASP A 8 15.71 -10.85 -5.08
N TRP A 9 15.12 -9.92 -4.33
CA TRP A 9 14.67 -8.61 -4.82
C TRP A 9 15.70 -7.51 -4.57
N ILE A 10 16.91 -7.87 -4.12
CA ILE A 10 18.08 -6.99 -4.15
C ILE A 10 18.83 -7.24 -5.46
N VAL A 11 18.27 -6.71 -6.55
CA VAL A 11 19.03 -6.41 -7.76
C VAL A 11 18.91 -4.91 -7.98
N GLU A 12 19.81 -4.20 -7.29
CA GLU A 12 20.59 -3.03 -7.77
C GLU A 12 19.79 -1.98 -8.58
N ILE A 13 19.45 -0.77 -8.11
CA ILE A 13 20.23 0.21 -7.32
C ILE A 13 21.73 0.11 -7.60
N SER A 14 22.14 0.71 -8.73
CA SER A 14 23.48 1.29 -8.95
C SER A 14 24.68 0.46 -8.46
N CYS A 15 25.08 -0.54 -9.24
CA CYS A 15 26.44 -1.09 -9.17
C CYS A 15 27.31 -0.36 -10.20
N ASP A 16 28.14 0.55 -9.70
CA ASP A 16 29.31 1.09 -10.41
C ASP A 16 30.40 0.00 -10.40
N PRO A 17 30.87 -0.50 -11.56
CA PRO A 17 31.77 -1.65 -11.64
C PRO A 17 33.19 -1.43 -11.07
N ASP A 18 33.53 -0.22 -10.61
CA ASP A 18 34.88 0.12 -10.12
C ASP A 18 35.04 0.17 -8.59
N HIS A 19 33.99 -0.07 -7.79
CA HIS A 19 34.10 -0.13 -6.32
C HIS A 19 33.93 -1.55 -5.77
N ARG A 20 35.04 -2.31 -5.78
CA ARG A 20 35.19 -3.52 -4.96
C ARG A 20 35.62 -3.14 -3.54
N GLU A 21 34.68 -2.92 -2.64
CA GLU A 21 34.91 -3.13 -1.22
C GLU A 21 34.20 -4.42 -0.80
N GLU A 22 35.01 -5.44 -0.52
CA GLU A 22 34.60 -6.76 -0.08
C GLU A 22 33.97 -6.69 1.32
N THR A 23 32.68 -6.39 1.38
CA THR A 23 31.87 -6.70 2.57
C THR A 23 31.22 -8.05 2.38
N GLN A 24 31.97 -9.10 2.72
CA GLN A 24 31.44 -10.45 2.88
C GLN A 24 30.53 -10.48 4.12
N VAL A 25 29.27 -10.07 3.96
CA VAL A 25 28.25 -10.23 4.99
C VAL A 25 27.89 -11.71 5.03
N CYS A 26 28.37 -12.38 6.08
CA CYS A 26 28.00 -13.74 6.44
C CYS A 26 26.50 -13.73 6.78
N TRP A 27 25.65 -14.14 5.84
CA TRP A 27 24.23 -14.33 6.12
C TRP A 27 24.11 -15.61 6.95
N GLU A 28 24.13 -15.49 8.27
CA GLU A 28 23.61 -16.58 9.09
C GLU A 28 22.13 -16.72 8.75
N ALA A 29 21.72 -17.93 8.40
CA ALA A 29 20.34 -18.30 8.09
C ALA A 29 19.47 -18.20 9.35
N ALA A 30 19.21 -16.97 9.79
CA ALA A 30 18.14 -16.67 10.71
C ALA A 30 16.86 -17.13 10.02
N GLY A 31 16.19 -18.14 10.59
CA GLY A 31 14.90 -18.61 10.10
C GLY A 31 13.92 -17.45 9.93
N PRO A 32 12.84 -17.63 9.15
CA PRO A 32 11.91 -16.56 8.84
C PRO A 32 11.44 -15.89 10.14
N ASP A 33 11.67 -14.58 10.23
CA ASP A 33 11.28 -13.77 11.38
C ASP A 33 9.77 -13.87 11.57
N VAL A 34 9.36 -14.69 12.54
CA VAL A 34 7.96 -15.05 12.79
C VAL A 34 7.13 -13.80 13.08
N HIS A 35 7.73 -12.79 13.72
CA HIS A 35 7.05 -11.54 14.05
C HIS A 35 6.86 -10.68 12.80
N LEU A 36 7.87 -10.59 11.92
CA LEU A 36 7.76 -9.90 10.64
C LEU A 36 6.69 -10.55 9.76
N MET A 37 6.70 -11.88 9.65
CA MET A 37 5.71 -12.62 8.86
C MET A 37 4.29 -12.44 9.38
N ALA A 38 4.11 -12.45 10.71
CA ALA A 38 2.81 -12.18 11.32
C ALA A 38 2.31 -10.77 11.00
N GLU A 39 3.18 -9.76 11.06
CA GLU A 39 2.80 -8.39 10.72
C GLU A 39 2.38 -8.25 9.25
N VAL A 40 3.19 -8.82 8.34
CA VAL A 40 2.90 -8.80 6.91
C VAL A 40 1.56 -9.47 6.62
N ASN A 41 1.29 -10.63 7.24
CA ASN A 41 0.00 -11.32 7.08
C ASN A 41 -1.17 -10.47 7.59
N ARG A 42 -1.06 -9.84 8.77
CA ARG A 42 -2.08 -8.92 9.27
C ARG A 42 -2.32 -7.74 8.32
N ALA A 43 -1.25 -7.18 7.75
CA ALA A 43 -1.38 -6.09 6.78
C ALA A 43 -2.08 -6.57 5.49
N LEU A 44 -1.76 -7.77 5.00
CA LEU A 44 -2.40 -8.37 3.84
C LEU A 44 -3.90 -8.60 4.06
N GLU A 45 -4.30 -9.06 5.24
CA GLU A 45 -5.71 -9.27 5.60
C GLU A 45 -6.57 -8.00 5.50
N THR A 46 -5.96 -6.81 5.59
CA THR A 46 -6.68 -5.53 5.43
C THR A 46 -7.02 -5.16 4.00
N LEU A 47 -6.38 -5.79 3.01
CA LEU A 47 -6.62 -5.53 1.60
C LEU A 47 -7.95 -6.14 1.13
N ALA A 48 -8.52 -5.60 0.06
CA ALA A 48 -9.68 -6.24 -0.57
C ALA A 48 -9.29 -7.60 -1.17
N PRO A 49 -10.22 -8.57 -1.32
CA PRO A 49 -9.90 -9.91 -1.80
C PRO A 49 -9.13 -9.92 -3.13
N LEU A 50 -9.55 -9.07 -4.09
CA LEU A 50 -8.86 -8.94 -5.38
C LEU A 50 -7.44 -8.35 -5.24
N GLU A 51 -7.23 -7.43 -4.30
CA GLU A 51 -5.89 -6.86 -4.02
C GLU A 51 -4.98 -7.94 -3.40
N GLN A 52 -5.50 -8.73 -2.46
CA GLN A 52 -4.78 -9.86 -1.85
C GLN A 52 -4.37 -10.89 -2.90
N ASP A 53 -5.31 -11.32 -3.76
CA ASP A 53 -5.04 -12.30 -4.81
C ASP A 53 -3.95 -11.83 -5.77
N ILE A 54 -4.00 -10.54 -6.18
CA ILE A 54 -2.99 -9.96 -7.08
C ILE A 54 -1.61 -9.96 -6.41
N ILE A 55 -1.51 -9.54 -5.15
CA ILE A 55 -0.24 -9.55 -4.39
C ILE A 55 0.28 -10.98 -4.22
N HIS A 56 -0.60 -11.94 -3.90
CA HIS A 56 -0.24 -13.33 -3.73
C HIS A 56 0.30 -13.92 -5.05
N LEU A 57 -0.44 -13.76 -6.15
CA LEU A 57 -0.03 -14.27 -7.46
C LEU A 57 1.27 -13.63 -7.97
N TYR A 58 1.48 -12.35 -7.69
CA TYR A 58 2.67 -11.64 -8.14
C TYR A 58 3.91 -12.03 -7.32
N TYR A 59 3.86 -11.88 -6.00
CA TYR A 59 5.04 -12.05 -5.13
C TYR A 59 5.28 -13.49 -4.70
N TYR A 60 4.22 -14.28 -4.48
CA TYR A 60 4.37 -15.66 -3.97
C TYR A 60 4.34 -16.70 -5.10
N SER A 61 3.60 -16.43 -6.18
CA SER A 61 3.53 -17.33 -7.35
C SER A 61 4.41 -16.89 -8.52
N GLY A 62 5.09 -15.74 -8.42
CA GLY A 62 5.99 -15.21 -9.46
C GLY A 62 5.31 -14.86 -10.79
N ARG A 63 3.98 -14.67 -10.80
CA ARG A 63 3.24 -14.35 -12.04
C ARG A 63 3.42 -12.88 -12.42
N SER A 64 3.58 -12.62 -13.71
CA SER A 64 3.56 -11.25 -14.24
C SER A 64 2.16 -10.62 -14.18
N LEU A 65 2.08 -9.29 -14.06
CA LEU A 65 0.81 -8.56 -14.11
C LEU A 65 0.01 -8.81 -15.39
N MET A 66 0.69 -9.09 -16.51
CA MET A 66 0.04 -9.47 -17.77
C MET A 66 -0.66 -10.83 -17.67
N GLN A 67 -0.03 -11.83 -17.03
CA GLN A 67 -0.64 -13.14 -16.82
C GLN A 67 -1.86 -13.03 -15.88
N ILE A 68 -1.72 -12.26 -14.80
CA ILE A 68 -2.80 -11.97 -13.85
C ILE A 68 -3.97 -11.27 -14.55
N ALA A 69 -3.70 -10.28 -15.41
CA ALA A 69 -4.74 -9.59 -16.19
C ALA A 69 -5.54 -10.53 -17.09
N ARG A 70 -4.88 -11.51 -17.72
CA ARG A 70 -5.55 -12.54 -18.53
C ARG A 70 -6.43 -13.45 -17.66
N GLU A 71 -5.93 -13.90 -16.52
CA GLU A 71 -6.65 -14.77 -15.58
C GLU A 71 -7.93 -14.12 -15.05
N PHE A 72 -7.86 -12.85 -14.64
CA PHE A 72 -9.02 -12.11 -14.14
C PHE A 72 -9.89 -11.49 -15.25
N HIS A 73 -9.55 -11.69 -16.52
CA HIS A 73 -10.24 -11.09 -17.67
C HIS A 73 -10.41 -9.56 -17.52
N LYS A 74 -9.35 -8.87 -17.06
CA LYS A 74 -9.32 -7.42 -16.83
C LYS A 74 -8.24 -6.76 -17.69
N PRO A 75 -8.41 -5.48 -18.08
CA PRO A 75 -7.36 -4.73 -18.76
C PRO A 75 -6.09 -4.64 -17.90
N LEU A 76 -4.91 -4.76 -18.52
CA LEU A 76 -3.61 -4.67 -17.83
C LEU A 76 -3.50 -3.41 -16.96
N LYS A 77 -3.82 -2.24 -17.52
CA LYS A 77 -3.82 -0.96 -16.79
C LYS A 77 -4.64 -0.98 -15.51
N ARG A 78 -5.73 -1.76 -15.48
CA ARG A 78 -6.57 -1.89 -14.29
C ARG A 78 -5.89 -2.75 -13.23
N ILE A 79 -5.25 -3.85 -13.62
CA ILE A 79 -4.48 -4.69 -12.70
C ILE A 79 -3.27 -3.93 -12.15
N GLU A 80 -2.55 -3.18 -12.98
CA GLU A 80 -1.45 -2.30 -12.55
C GLU A 80 -1.92 -1.27 -11.51
N ALA A 81 -3.06 -0.63 -11.75
CA ALA A 81 -3.63 0.33 -10.80
C ALA A 81 -4.00 -0.33 -9.46
N ILE A 82 -4.63 -1.51 -9.48
CA ILE A 82 -5.00 -2.26 -8.27
C ILE A 82 -3.73 -2.73 -7.52
N HIS A 83 -2.75 -3.26 -8.24
CA HIS A 83 -1.47 -3.67 -7.66
C HIS A 83 -0.77 -2.50 -6.97
N HIS A 84 -0.69 -1.35 -7.64
CA HIS A 84 -0.12 -0.14 -7.06
C HIS A 84 -0.90 0.35 -5.83
N GLN A 85 -2.25 0.33 -5.87
CA GLN A 85 -3.09 0.68 -4.72
C GLN A 85 -2.85 -0.26 -3.53
N ALA A 86 -2.78 -1.56 -3.77
CA ALA A 86 -2.48 -2.56 -2.76
C ALA A 86 -1.11 -2.30 -2.10
N LEU A 87 -0.08 -2.03 -2.89
CA LEU A 87 1.25 -1.68 -2.37
C LEU A 87 1.25 -0.41 -1.53
N LEU A 88 0.51 0.63 -1.92
CA LEU A 88 0.39 1.85 -1.13
C LEU A 88 -0.27 1.58 0.23
N LYS A 89 -1.35 0.80 0.25
CA LYS A 89 -2.03 0.40 1.49
C LYS A 89 -1.11 -0.40 2.40
N LEU A 90 -0.41 -1.39 1.83
CA LEU A 90 0.57 -2.18 2.57
C LEU A 90 1.70 -1.32 3.13
N LYS A 91 2.25 -0.41 2.32
CA LYS A 91 3.30 0.52 2.77
C LYS A 91 2.80 1.35 3.94
N GLN A 92 1.62 1.95 3.86
CA GLN A 92 1.04 2.74 4.95
C GLN A 92 0.88 1.93 6.23
N LYS A 93 0.41 0.68 6.13
CA LYS A 93 0.19 -0.20 7.28
C LYS A 93 1.49 -0.71 7.91
N LEU A 94 2.49 -1.03 7.09
CA LEU A 94 3.76 -1.58 7.54
C LEU A 94 4.77 -0.50 7.95
N THR A 95 4.58 0.76 7.53
CA THR A 95 5.50 1.85 7.87
C THR A 95 5.73 1.99 9.37
N PRO A 96 4.71 2.01 10.25
CA PRO A 96 4.93 2.08 11.70
C PRO A 96 5.72 0.89 12.25
N PHE A 97 5.44 -0.32 11.77
CA PHE A 97 6.19 -1.49 12.22
C PHE A 97 7.66 -1.47 11.77
N VAL A 98 7.91 -1.08 10.52
CA VAL A 98 9.27 -0.96 9.97
C VAL A 98 10.05 0.12 10.71
N HIS A 99 9.39 1.23 11.09
CA HIS A 99 9.96 2.24 11.97
C HIS A 99 10.47 1.66 13.27
N ASP A 100 9.56 1.05 14.02
CA ASP A 100 9.81 0.64 15.39
C ASP A 100 10.85 -0.48 15.46
N ARG A 101 10.94 -1.30 14.40
CA ARG A 101 11.85 -2.44 14.34
C ARG A 101 13.23 -2.10 13.77
N PHE A 102 13.31 -1.24 12.76
CA PHE A 102 14.55 -1.02 12.00
C PHE A 102 15.14 0.38 12.20
N ASP A 103 14.51 1.25 12.98
CA ASP A 103 14.94 2.63 13.28
C ASP A 103 15.30 3.42 12.00
N VAL A 104 14.57 3.15 10.92
CA VAL A 104 14.83 3.79 9.63
C VAL A 104 14.14 5.17 9.63
N PRO A 105 14.88 6.27 9.42
CA PRO A 105 14.28 7.58 9.31
C PRO A 105 13.44 7.64 8.03
N PHE A 106 12.14 7.90 8.17
CA PHE A 106 11.26 8.21 7.04
C PHE A 106 10.49 9.50 7.28
N GLU A 107 10.22 10.20 6.17
CA GLU A 107 9.18 11.20 6.15
C GLU A 107 7.84 10.50 6.34
N ILE A 108 7.20 10.73 7.49
CA ILE A 108 5.82 10.30 7.75
C ILE A 108 4.97 10.84 6.59
N VAL A 109 4.55 9.95 5.69
CA VAL A 109 3.64 10.29 4.60
C VAL A 109 2.37 10.77 5.29
N ARG A 110 2.11 12.08 5.22
CA ARG A 110 1.05 12.75 5.98
C ARG A 110 -0.22 11.92 5.97
N ASN A 111 -0.65 11.48 7.15
CA ASN A 111 -1.88 10.72 7.29
C ASN A 111 -3.03 11.46 6.63
N CYS A 112 -3.85 10.74 5.87
CA CYS A 112 -5.03 11.34 5.27
C CYS A 112 -5.97 11.80 6.40
N PRO A 113 -6.37 13.08 6.44
CA PRO A 113 -7.27 13.60 7.49
C PRO A 113 -8.61 12.88 7.57
N VAL A 114 -9.01 12.20 6.48
CA VAL A 114 -10.21 11.39 6.43
C VAL A 114 -9.98 10.02 7.07
N CYS A 115 -8.82 9.40 6.84
CA CYS A 115 -8.48 8.09 7.40
C CYS A 115 -8.26 8.12 8.91
N ASP A 116 -7.69 9.21 9.42
CA ASP A 116 -7.45 9.40 10.86
C ASP A 116 -8.73 9.78 11.62
N SER A 117 -9.84 10.01 10.92
CA SER A 117 -11.09 10.39 11.54
C SER A 117 -11.83 9.18 12.12
N LEU A 118 -12.36 9.35 13.34
CA LEU A 118 -13.33 8.41 13.95
C LEU A 118 -14.60 8.22 13.11
N TYR A 119 -14.88 9.14 12.19
CA TYR A 119 -16.06 9.12 11.33
C TYR A 119 -15.76 8.65 9.90
N LYS A 120 -14.60 8.00 9.67
CA LYS A 120 -14.13 7.52 8.36
C LYS A 120 -15.27 6.91 7.52
N ASP A 121 -15.97 5.90 8.03
CA ASP A 121 -17.01 5.20 7.26
C ASP A 121 -18.22 6.07 6.87
N GLN A 122 -18.50 7.12 7.65
CA GLN A 122 -19.56 8.07 7.34
C GLN A 122 -19.10 9.05 6.26
N ILE A 123 -17.83 9.45 6.32
CA ILE A 123 -17.19 10.32 5.35
C ILE A 123 -17.02 9.59 4.01
N ASP A 124 -16.59 8.34 4.02
CA ASP A 124 -16.47 7.50 2.81
C ASP A 124 -17.82 7.39 2.11
N ARG A 125 -18.91 7.17 2.87
CA ARG A 125 -20.27 7.18 2.34
C ARG A 125 -20.70 8.53 1.78
N LEU A 126 -20.28 9.64 2.40
CA LEU A 126 -20.56 10.99 1.90
C LEU A 126 -19.82 11.25 0.57
N ILE A 127 -18.54 10.88 0.51
CA ILE A 127 -17.70 11.01 -0.69
C ILE A 127 -18.25 10.15 -1.83
N ALA A 128 -18.63 8.90 -1.55
CA ALA A 128 -19.17 7.97 -2.53
C ALA A 128 -20.52 8.42 -3.13
N LYS A 129 -21.30 9.24 -2.41
CA LYS A 129 -22.59 9.78 -2.89
C LYS A 129 -22.44 10.94 -3.87
N LYS A 130 -21.24 11.50 -4.01
CA LYS A 130 -20.97 12.61 -4.93
C LYS A 130 -21.27 12.20 -6.37
N LYS A 131 -22.10 12.96 -7.08
CA LYS A 131 -22.37 12.73 -8.50
C LYS A 131 -21.32 13.35 -9.41
N GLU A 132 -21.23 12.83 -10.63
CA GLU A 132 -20.41 13.41 -11.69
C GLU A 132 -20.99 14.80 -12.07
N GLY A 133 -20.15 15.84 -12.02
CA GLY A 133 -20.57 17.25 -12.19
C GLY A 133 -20.74 18.05 -10.88
N GLU A 134 -20.92 17.41 -9.72
CA GLU A 134 -20.96 18.13 -8.45
C GLU A 134 -19.57 18.63 -8.02
N THR A 135 -19.53 19.76 -7.34
CA THR A 135 -18.27 20.32 -6.82
C THR A 135 -17.92 19.75 -5.45
N TRP A 136 -16.63 19.63 -5.16
CA TRP A 136 -16.13 19.20 -3.85
C TRP A 136 -16.38 20.21 -2.73
N ARG A 137 -16.76 21.45 -3.05
CA ARG A 137 -16.94 22.53 -2.07
C ARG A 137 -17.96 22.18 -1.00
N GLU A 138 -19.06 21.54 -1.39
CA GLU A 138 -20.13 21.17 -0.46
C GLU A 138 -19.68 20.08 0.50
N ILE A 139 -19.00 19.05 -0.02
CA ILE A 139 -18.44 17.98 0.82
C ILE A 139 -17.42 18.56 1.79
N ILE A 140 -16.51 19.43 1.34
CA ILE A 140 -15.54 20.10 2.22
C ILE A 140 -16.24 20.93 3.31
N ARG A 141 -17.34 21.61 2.97
CA ARG A 141 -18.15 22.36 3.94
C ARG A 141 -18.75 21.45 5.02
N ILE A 142 -19.32 20.32 4.61
CA ILE A 142 -19.87 19.30 5.53
C ILE A 142 -18.77 18.71 6.41
N LEU A 143 -17.59 18.42 5.83
CA LEU A 143 -16.45 17.89 6.58
C LEU A 143 -16.01 18.83 7.69
N LYS A 144 -15.92 20.12 7.38
CA LYS A 144 -15.57 21.15 8.36
C LYS A 144 -16.64 21.31 9.44
N SER A 145 -17.91 21.42 9.07
CA SER A 145 -18.98 21.73 10.03
C SER A 145 -19.39 20.55 10.90
N ARG A 146 -19.49 19.35 10.31
CA ARG A 146 -20.06 18.18 10.97
C ARG A 146 -19.02 17.30 11.64
N TYR A 147 -17.83 17.20 11.06
CA TYR A 147 -16.78 16.31 11.54
C TYR A 147 -15.54 17.07 12.04
N ASN A 148 -15.53 18.40 11.98
CA ASN A 148 -14.40 19.26 12.34
C ASN A 148 -13.10 18.92 11.57
N ILE A 149 -13.23 18.45 10.33
CA ILE A 149 -12.09 18.09 9.47
C ILE A 149 -11.82 19.20 8.46
N PHE A 150 -10.60 19.71 8.48
CA PHE A 150 -10.17 20.81 7.61
C PHE A 150 -9.45 20.28 6.37
N ILE A 151 -10.14 20.31 5.23
CA ILE A 151 -9.57 19.96 3.93
C ILE A 151 -9.27 21.26 3.16
N LYS A 152 -7.98 21.52 2.91
CA LYS A 152 -7.54 22.72 2.18
C LYS A 152 -7.84 22.66 0.69
N THR A 153 -7.73 21.46 0.09
CA THR A 153 -7.85 21.27 -1.35
C THR A 153 -8.68 20.02 -1.67
N PRO A 154 -9.52 20.04 -2.72
CA PRO A 154 -10.25 18.85 -3.18
C PRO A 154 -9.37 17.63 -3.48
N GLN A 155 -8.11 17.86 -3.82
CA GLN A 155 -7.11 16.85 -4.16
C GLN A 155 -6.89 15.87 -3.01
N ILE A 156 -7.06 16.30 -1.76
CA ILE A 156 -6.98 15.40 -0.59
C ILE A 156 -8.14 14.41 -0.60
N LEU A 157 -9.36 14.83 -0.94
CA LEU A 157 -10.53 13.95 -1.02
C LEU A 157 -10.47 13.03 -2.24
N ILE A 158 -10.01 13.56 -3.37
CA ILE A 158 -9.79 12.77 -4.59
C ILE A 158 -8.72 11.70 -4.33
N GLY A 159 -7.62 12.09 -3.68
CA GLY A 159 -6.57 11.16 -3.27
C GLY A 159 -7.10 10.10 -2.32
N HIS A 160 -7.82 10.50 -1.27
CA HIS A 160 -8.47 9.58 -0.34
C HIS A 160 -9.35 8.57 -1.07
N GLN A 161 -10.31 9.04 -1.88
CA GLN A 161 -11.21 8.15 -2.63
C GLN A 161 -10.48 7.21 -3.59
N LYS A 162 -9.34 7.62 -4.13
CA LYS A 162 -8.58 6.84 -5.11
C LYS A 162 -7.66 5.83 -4.45
N TYR A 163 -7.06 6.15 -3.31
CA TYR A 163 -5.94 5.36 -2.78
C TYR A 163 -6.30 4.58 -1.52
N HIS A 164 -7.35 4.95 -0.79
CA HIS A 164 -7.68 4.41 0.52
C HIS A 164 -9.03 3.68 0.48
#